data_AF-A0A945W018-F1
#
_entry.id   AF-A0A945W018-F1
#
_cell.length_a   1.000
_cell.length_b   1.000
_cell.length_c   1.000
_cell.angle_alpha   90.00
_cell.angle_beta   90.00
_cell.angle_gamma   90.00
#
_symmetry.space_group_name_H-M   'P 1'
#
loop_
_entity.id
_entity.type
_entity.pdbx_description
1 polymer ?
#
loop_
_entity_poly.entity_id
_entity_poly.type
_entity_poly.pdbx_seq_one_letter_code
_entity_poly.pdbx_strand_id
1 'polypeptide(L)'
;MQKIIDINMSYENLPLVNPDAPKVESRRSKASKTPSVESVKQDHEDSEKIMMHIDIGEPLKSEDRINANEKYLIDTMPGKASKPASMGSGGLRKPHYTHLYALDNKMIFQAACCMPLRVIAANLDGDTMSGKVLFSTHSDNEGGKLVYEFKGKGSELIIDVKRGDSTRAQRIIFKV
;
A
#
# COMPACT_ATOMS: atom_id res chain seq x y z
N MET A 1 -26.83 -11.35 -11.63
CA MET A 1 -25.92 -12.23 -10.86
C MET A 1 -24.65 -11.45 -10.55
N GLN A 2 -24.57 -10.86 -9.35
CA GLN A 2 -23.34 -10.25 -8.83
C GLN A 2 -22.30 -11.36 -8.65
N LYS A 3 -21.15 -11.27 -9.30
CA LYS A 3 -20.00 -12.09 -8.91
C LYS A 3 -19.56 -11.65 -7.52
N ILE A 4 -19.84 -12.47 -6.52
CA ILE A 4 -19.12 -12.44 -5.25
C ILE A 4 -17.67 -12.73 -5.63
N ILE A 5 -16.82 -11.71 -5.55
CA ILE A 5 -15.38 -11.92 -5.65
C ILE A 5 -15.00 -12.53 -4.30
N ASP A 6 -14.65 -13.81 -4.31
CA ASP A 6 -14.03 -14.47 -3.15
C ASP A 6 -12.77 -13.68 -2.76
N ILE A 7 -12.83 -13.00 -1.61
CA ILE A 7 -11.74 -12.17 -1.05
C ILE A 7 -10.65 -13.02 -0.38
N ASN A 8 -10.75 -14.36 -0.42
CA ASN A 8 -9.86 -15.28 0.28
C ASN A 8 -8.92 -16.09 -0.63
N MET A 9 -8.32 -15.45 -1.65
CA MET A 9 -7.14 -16.02 -2.31
C MET A 9 -5.87 -15.42 -1.71
N SER A 10 -5.02 -16.26 -1.13
CA SER A 10 -3.59 -15.95 -0.98
C SER A 10 -3.02 -15.67 -2.37
N TYR A 11 -2.31 -14.54 -2.52
CA TYR A 11 -1.72 -14.09 -3.77
C TYR A 11 -0.43 -14.89 -4.06
N GLU A 12 -0.52 -16.22 -4.08
CA GLU A 12 0.60 -17.11 -3.72
C GLU A 12 1.86 -17.00 -4.56
N ASN A 13 1.87 -16.27 -5.66
CA ASN A 13 3.10 -15.83 -6.31
C ASN A 13 2.92 -14.42 -6.88
N LEU A 14 3.15 -13.39 -6.06
CA LEU A 14 3.29 -12.04 -6.61
C LEU A 14 4.46 -12.04 -7.60
N PRO A 15 4.35 -11.44 -8.79
CA PRO A 15 5.48 -11.33 -9.70
C PRO A 15 6.63 -10.55 -9.06
N LEU A 16 7.84 -10.75 -9.59
CA LEU A 16 9.00 -9.96 -9.22
C LEU A 16 8.75 -8.48 -9.57
N VAL A 17 9.17 -7.60 -8.67
CA VAL A 17 9.30 -6.18 -8.96
C VAL A 17 10.27 -6.02 -10.13
N ASN A 18 9.89 -5.27 -11.18
CA ASN A 18 10.81 -4.93 -12.26
C ASN A 18 11.63 -3.67 -11.89
N PRO A 19 12.90 -3.78 -11.46
CA PRO A 19 13.69 -2.62 -11.03
C PRO A 19 13.87 -1.58 -12.16
N ASP A 20 13.90 -2.04 -13.41
CA ASP A 20 14.08 -1.21 -14.61
C ASP A 20 12.77 -0.60 -15.12
N ALA A 21 11.65 -0.79 -14.40
CA ALA A 21 10.39 -0.17 -14.76
C ALA A 21 10.54 1.36 -14.82
N PRO A 22 10.14 2.03 -15.94
CA PRO A 22 10.33 3.46 -16.11
C PRO A 22 9.68 4.25 -14.98
N LYS A 23 10.48 5.12 -14.32
CA LYS A 23 9.96 6.08 -13.36
C LYS A 23 9.10 7.10 -14.09
N VAL A 24 7.93 7.39 -13.55
CA VAL A 24 6.97 8.31 -14.16
C VAL A 24 6.75 9.51 -13.28
N GLU A 25 6.80 10.70 -13.86
CA GLU A 25 6.46 11.90 -13.14
C GLU A 25 4.98 11.92 -12.73
N SER A 26 4.75 12.18 -11.45
CA SER A 26 3.44 12.54 -10.94
C SER A 26 3.18 14.01 -11.23
N ARG A 27 2.55 14.32 -12.38
CA ARG A 27 2.11 15.68 -12.74
C ARG A 27 0.99 16.25 -11.87
N ARG A 28 0.55 15.56 -10.80
CA ARG A 28 -0.28 16.22 -9.78
C ARG A 28 0.54 17.39 -9.26
N SER A 29 0.07 18.61 -9.49
CA SER A 29 0.55 19.81 -8.84
C SER A 29 0.46 19.56 -7.33
N LYS A 30 1.55 19.07 -6.74
CA LYS A 30 1.71 19.04 -5.30
C LYS A 30 1.82 20.51 -4.94
N ALA A 31 0.69 21.15 -4.61
CA ALA A 31 0.76 22.10 -3.53
C ALA A 31 1.39 21.29 -2.40
N SER A 32 2.66 21.57 -2.11
CA SER A 32 3.47 20.97 -1.06
C SER A 32 2.89 21.38 0.29
N LYS A 33 1.64 20.99 0.53
CA LYS A 33 0.99 21.14 1.81
C LYS A 33 1.51 19.99 2.65
N THR A 34 2.48 20.31 3.48
CA THR A 34 2.77 19.51 4.67
C THR A 34 1.43 19.16 5.32
N PRO A 35 1.17 17.87 5.62
CA PRO A 35 -0.05 17.48 6.30
C PRO A 35 -0.21 18.31 7.58
N SER A 36 -1.43 18.76 7.89
CA SER A 36 -1.70 19.41 9.17
C SER A 36 -1.56 18.41 10.32
N VAL A 37 -1.33 18.89 11.53
CA VAL A 37 -1.17 18.04 12.73
C VAL A 37 -2.42 17.19 12.96
N GLU A 38 -3.61 17.78 12.81
CA GLU A 38 -4.89 17.09 12.94
C GLU A 38 -4.99 15.94 11.94
N SER A 39 -4.47 16.18 10.74
CA SER A 39 -4.55 15.21 9.67
C SER A 39 -3.58 14.04 9.86
N VAL A 40 -2.41 14.29 10.46
CA VAL A 40 -1.48 13.23 10.90
C VAL A 40 -2.10 12.43 12.04
N LYS A 41 -2.78 13.09 12.98
CA LYS A 41 -3.50 12.43 14.07
C LYS A 41 -4.60 11.51 13.56
N GLN A 42 -5.40 11.98 12.60
CA GLN A 42 -6.44 11.17 11.96
C GLN A 42 -5.87 9.96 11.22
N ASP A 43 -4.77 10.14 10.48
CA ASP A 43 -4.09 9.04 9.81
C ASP A 43 -3.58 7.99 10.82
N HIS A 44 -3.10 8.43 11.98
CA HIS A 44 -2.64 7.55 13.06
C HIS A 44 -3.79 6.80 13.75
N GLU A 45 -4.89 7.49 14.09
CA GLU A 45 -6.06 6.86 14.71
C GLU A 45 -6.74 5.84 13.78
N ASP A 46 -6.82 6.15 12.48
CA ASP A 46 -7.31 5.22 11.45
C ASP A 46 -6.43 3.98 11.34
N SER A 47 -5.11 4.16 11.35
CA SER A 47 -4.17 3.05 11.25
C SER A 47 -4.24 2.13 12.48
N GLU A 48 -4.24 2.69 13.69
CA GLU A 48 -4.33 1.91 14.94
C GLU A 48 -5.63 1.11 15.03
N LYS A 49 -6.78 1.70 14.71
CA LYS A 49 -8.08 1.01 14.73
C LYS A 49 -8.07 -0.23 13.85
N ILE A 50 -7.50 -0.15 12.65
CA ILE A 50 -7.41 -1.31 11.76
C ILE A 50 -6.52 -2.40 12.37
N MET A 51 -5.38 -1.99 12.96
CA MET A 51 -4.43 -2.94 13.57
C MET A 51 -5.01 -3.65 14.80
N MET A 52 -5.92 -3.02 15.55
CA MET A 52 -6.63 -3.64 16.67
C MET A 52 -7.59 -4.76 16.25
N HIS A 53 -8.01 -4.79 14.99
CA HIS A 53 -8.98 -5.76 14.46
C HIS A 53 -8.35 -6.92 13.70
N ILE A 54 -7.04 -6.92 13.51
CA ILE A 54 -6.32 -8.02 12.87
C ILE A 54 -5.58 -8.85 13.91
N ASP A 55 -5.65 -10.17 13.77
CA ASP A 55 -4.83 -11.06 14.58
C ASP A 55 -3.46 -11.22 13.93
N ILE A 56 -2.48 -10.54 14.51
CA ILE A 56 -1.07 -10.61 14.13
C ILE A 56 -0.24 -11.29 15.22
N GLY A 57 -0.85 -12.02 16.16
CA GLY A 57 -0.17 -12.80 17.19
C GLY A 57 0.55 -12.02 18.28
N GLU A 58 0.96 -10.78 18.02
CA GLU A 58 1.65 -9.89 18.98
C GLU A 58 1.18 -8.45 18.83
N PRO A 59 1.06 -7.68 19.92
CA PRO A 59 0.75 -6.25 19.84
C PRO A 59 1.87 -5.49 19.12
N LEU A 60 1.55 -4.77 18.05
CA LEU A 60 2.50 -3.85 17.42
C LEU A 60 2.67 -2.59 18.24
N LYS A 61 3.91 -2.16 18.41
CA LYS A 61 4.21 -0.85 18.97
C LYS A 61 4.48 0.13 17.84
N SER A 62 4.13 1.39 18.06
CA SER A 62 4.37 2.46 17.08
C SER A 62 5.86 2.68 16.79
N GLU A 63 6.72 2.36 17.75
CA GLU A 63 8.19 2.37 17.64
C GLU A 63 8.75 1.32 16.68
N ASP A 64 8.01 0.24 16.41
CA ASP A 64 8.42 -0.83 15.48
C ASP A 64 8.17 -0.46 14.00
N ARG A 65 7.67 0.75 13.75
CA ARG A 65 7.31 1.21 12.42
C ARG A 65 8.54 1.62 11.62
N ILE A 66 8.73 0.92 10.50
CA ILE A 66 9.72 1.23 9.47
C ILE A 66 9.13 2.23 8.49
N ASN A 67 9.86 3.34 8.27
CA ASN A 67 9.49 4.33 7.26
C ASN A 67 10.03 3.91 5.89
N ALA A 68 9.25 4.16 4.85
CA ALA A 68 9.71 3.94 3.48
C ALA A 68 10.88 4.88 3.16
N ASN A 69 11.96 4.31 2.64
CA ASN A 69 13.14 5.05 2.19
C ASN A 69 12.84 5.80 0.89
N GLU A 70 12.13 5.14 -0.03
CA GLU A 70 11.76 5.73 -1.31
C GLU A 70 10.32 5.43 -1.70
N LYS A 71 9.70 6.39 -2.39
CA LYS A 71 8.38 6.23 -3.03
C LYS A 71 8.36 6.92 -4.38
N TYR A 72 8.09 6.16 -5.44
CA TYR A 72 7.93 6.72 -6.79
C TYR A 72 6.84 6.00 -7.57
N LEU A 73 6.39 6.60 -8.66
CA LEU A 73 5.45 5.97 -9.59
C LEU A 73 6.25 5.28 -10.70
N ILE A 74 5.79 4.09 -11.09
CA ILE A 74 6.31 3.33 -12.21
C ILE A 74 5.18 2.99 -13.18
N ASP A 75 5.51 2.86 -14.46
CA ASP A 75 4.58 2.28 -15.42
C ASP A 75 4.55 0.76 -15.28
N THR A 76 3.35 0.20 -15.15
CA THR A 76 3.15 -1.27 -15.16
C THR A 76 2.72 -1.79 -16.53
N MET A 77 2.29 -0.89 -17.41
CA MET A 77 1.92 -1.17 -18.81
C MET A 77 2.43 -0.02 -19.69
N PRO A 78 3.73 -0.02 -20.06
CA PRO A 78 4.30 1.04 -20.90
C PRO A 78 3.54 1.18 -22.21
N GLY A 79 3.26 2.43 -22.62
CA GLY A 79 2.52 2.75 -23.85
C GLY A 79 0.99 2.75 -23.71
N LYS A 80 0.41 2.33 -22.58
CA LYS A 80 -1.02 2.48 -22.31
C LYS A 80 -1.31 3.74 -21.50
N ALA A 81 -2.02 4.68 -22.13
CA ALA A 81 -2.51 5.86 -21.45
C ALA A 81 -3.44 5.47 -20.28
N SER A 82 -3.11 5.93 -19.08
CA SER A 82 -4.01 5.83 -17.93
C SER A 82 -5.26 6.64 -18.22
N LYS A 83 -6.46 6.06 -18.06
CA LYS A 83 -7.66 6.87 -17.96
C LYS A 83 -7.50 7.80 -16.75
N PRO A 84 -7.88 9.09 -16.85
CA PRO A 84 -7.84 9.98 -15.70
C PRO A 84 -8.71 9.37 -14.61
N ALA A 85 -8.13 9.15 -13.43
CA ALA A 85 -8.90 8.78 -12.27
C ALA A 85 -9.87 9.92 -11.98
N SER A 86 -11.17 9.66 -12.07
CA SER A 86 -12.19 10.60 -11.61
C SER A 86 -11.95 10.85 -10.13
N MET A 87 -11.47 12.05 -9.79
CA MET A 87 -11.48 12.49 -8.41
C MET A 87 -12.88 13.03 -8.15
N GLY A 88 -13.63 12.34 -7.29
CA GLY A 88 -14.88 12.88 -6.78
C GLY A 88 -14.66 14.29 -6.23
N SER A 89 -15.51 15.22 -6.68
CA SER A 89 -15.51 16.61 -6.24
C SER A 89 -16.05 16.70 -4.82
N GLY A 90 -15.21 17.09 -3.86
CA GLY A 90 -15.64 17.52 -2.53
C GLY A 90 -16.08 16.39 -1.59
N GLY A 91 -15.17 16.01 -0.69
CA GLY A 91 -15.47 15.11 0.42
C GLY A 91 -14.48 15.33 1.56
N LEU A 92 -14.80 14.76 2.73
CA LEU A 92 -13.89 14.73 3.88
C LEU A 92 -12.53 14.16 3.46
N ARG A 93 -11.45 14.61 4.12
CA ARG A 93 -10.09 14.10 3.84
C ARG A 93 -10.08 12.59 4.06
N LYS A 94 -9.72 11.85 3.01
CA LYS A 94 -9.47 10.41 3.10
C LYS A 94 -8.08 10.15 3.70
N PRO A 95 -7.94 9.19 4.62
CA PRO A 95 -6.64 8.86 5.18
C PRO A 95 -5.62 8.46 4.12
N HIS A 96 -4.36 8.83 4.32
CA HIS A 96 -3.30 8.60 3.36
C HIS A 96 -1.95 8.35 4.02
N TYR A 97 -1.68 7.09 4.32
CA TYR A 97 -0.45 6.66 4.98
C TYR A 97 0.10 5.36 4.40
N THR A 98 1.35 5.06 4.76
CA THR A 98 2.00 3.78 4.47
C THR A 98 2.93 3.46 5.63
N HIS A 99 2.80 2.27 6.20
CA HIS A 99 3.58 1.77 7.31
C HIS A 99 4.10 0.37 6.96
N LEU A 100 5.29 0.06 7.44
CA LEU A 100 5.80 -1.30 7.48
C LEU A 100 6.18 -1.60 8.92
N TYR A 101 5.91 -2.82 9.37
CA TYR A 101 6.35 -3.34 10.65
C TYR A 101 7.09 -4.65 10.41
N ALA A 102 8.26 -4.82 11.02
CA ALA A 102 9.00 -6.07 11.01
C ALA A 102 8.77 -6.79 12.35
N LEU A 103 8.24 -8.00 12.31
CA LEU A 103 7.91 -8.82 13.46
C LEU A 103 8.54 -10.18 13.26
N ASP A 104 9.56 -10.55 14.03
CA ASP A 104 10.29 -11.81 13.86
C ASP A 104 10.32 -12.28 12.39
N ASN A 105 9.61 -13.34 12.02
CA ASN A 105 9.63 -13.91 10.68
C ASN A 105 8.54 -13.40 9.71
N LYS A 106 7.98 -12.21 9.95
CA LYS A 106 6.96 -11.60 9.10
C LYS A 106 7.11 -10.09 9.03
N MET A 107 6.57 -9.53 7.95
CA MET A 107 6.48 -8.09 7.76
C MET A 107 5.03 -7.71 7.48
N ILE A 108 4.52 -6.72 8.21
CA ILE A 108 3.15 -6.23 8.07
C ILE A 108 3.18 -4.90 7.33
N PHE A 109 2.72 -4.92 6.10
CA PHE A 109 2.55 -3.73 5.27
C PHE A 109 1.13 -3.20 5.44
N GLN A 110 1.01 -1.93 5.84
CA GLN A 110 -0.27 -1.25 5.97
C GLN A 110 -0.27 0.00 5.09
N ALA A 111 -1.35 0.21 4.34
CA ALA A 111 -1.53 1.40 3.51
C ALA A 111 -2.98 1.86 3.48
N ALA A 112 -3.16 3.17 3.43
CA ALA A 112 -4.45 3.81 3.16
C ALA A 112 -4.32 4.81 2.02
N CYS A 113 -5.38 4.92 1.22
CA CYS A 113 -5.41 5.82 0.09
C CYS A 113 -6.83 6.23 -0.30
N CYS A 114 -6.97 7.27 -1.13
CA CYS A 114 -8.26 7.71 -1.63
C CYS A 114 -8.95 6.75 -2.62
N MET A 115 -8.22 5.76 -3.13
CA MET A 115 -8.66 4.78 -4.13
C MET A 115 -8.46 3.35 -3.56
N PRO A 116 -9.12 2.32 -4.13
CA PRO A 116 -8.84 0.93 -3.76
C PRO A 116 -7.35 0.60 -3.91
N LEU A 117 -6.81 -0.25 -3.04
CA LEU A 117 -5.40 -0.63 -3.01
C LEU A 117 -5.21 -2.12 -3.27
N ARG A 118 -4.16 -2.48 -4.00
CA ARG A 118 -3.76 -3.87 -4.23
C ARG A 118 -2.24 -3.99 -4.33
N VAL A 119 -1.63 -4.92 -3.60
CA VAL A 119 -0.24 -5.33 -3.87
C VAL A 119 -0.22 -6.13 -5.17
N ILE A 120 0.69 -5.78 -6.08
CA ILE A 120 0.79 -6.43 -7.39
C ILE A 120 2.16 -7.07 -7.65
N ALA A 121 3.21 -6.68 -6.93
CA ALA A 121 4.53 -7.30 -6.95
C ALA A 121 5.21 -7.02 -5.61
N ALA A 122 6.01 -7.95 -5.13
CA ALA A 122 6.81 -7.77 -3.93
C ALA A 122 8.11 -8.56 -4.03
N ASN A 123 9.17 -8.00 -3.45
CA ASN A 123 10.50 -8.58 -3.49
C ASN A 123 11.23 -8.33 -2.18
N LEU A 124 11.89 -9.34 -1.63
CA LEU A 124 12.75 -9.26 -0.46
C LEU A 124 14.15 -9.69 -0.86
N ASP A 125 15.13 -8.79 -0.74
CA ASP A 125 16.54 -9.03 -1.06
C ASP A 125 16.79 -9.66 -2.46
N GLY A 126 15.94 -9.35 -3.45
CA GLY A 126 16.06 -9.90 -4.80
C GLY A 126 15.14 -11.10 -5.07
N ASP A 127 14.51 -11.69 -4.06
CA ASP A 127 13.58 -12.81 -4.22
C ASP A 127 12.10 -12.41 -4.22
N THR A 128 11.31 -13.05 -5.09
CA THR A 128 9.85 -12.90 -5.11
C THR A 128 9.25 -13.34 -3.78
N MET A 129 8.36 -12.50 -3.26
CA MET A 129 7.68 -12.74 -1.98
C MET A 129 6.22 -13.12 -2.18
N SER A 130 5.76 -14.12 -1.43
CA SER A 130 4.34 -14.39 -1.26
C SER A 130 3.82 -13.70 0.01
N GLY A 131 2.50 -13.57 0.09
CA GLY A 131 1.90 -13.12 1.34
C GLY A 131 0.38 -13.21 1.33
N LYS A 132 -0.22 -12.65 2.37
CA LYS A 132 -1.63 -12.79 2.70
C LYS A 132 -2.24 -11.43 3.00
N VAL A 133 -3.42 -11.18 2.45
CA VAL A 133 -4.25 -10.03 2.86
C VAL A 133 -4.80 -10.32 4.25
N LEU A 134 -4.50 -9.44 5.22
CA LEU A 134 -5.11 -9.48 6.55
C LEU A 134 -6.35 -8.58 6.62
N PHE A 135 -6.34 -7.48 5.85
CA PHE A 135 -7.45 -6.54 5.80
C PHE A 135 -7.48 -5.86 4.44
N SER A 136 -8.66 -5.76 3.81
CA SER A 136 -8.83 -4.95 2.60
C SER A 136 -10.26 -4.45 2.52
N THR A 137 -10.42 -3.14 2.43
CA THR A 137 -11.73 -2.50 2.23
C THR A 137 -11.58 -1.28 1.35
N HIS A 138 -12.67 -0.88 0.73
CA HIS A 138 -12.78 0.39 0.03
C HIS A 138 -14.19 0.94 0.14
N SER A 139 -14.31 2.22 0.49
CA SER A 139 -15.55 2.99 0.32
C SER A 139 -15.26 4.36 -0.31
N ASP A 140 -16.25 4.93 -0.97
CA ASP A 140 -16.12 6.25 -1.58
C ASP A 140 -15.90 7.36 -0.54
N ASN A 141 -16.27 7.13 0.72
CA ASN A 141 -16.12 8.09 1.81
C ASN A 141 -14.80 7.92 2.57
N GLU A 142 -14.38 6.68 2.85
CA GLU A 142 -13.22 6.39 3.72
C GLU A 142 -11.95 6.03 2.94
N GLY A 143 -12.08 5.85 1.63
CA GLY A 143 -11.00 5.43 0.75
C GLY A 143 -10.71 3.93 0.84
N GLY A 144 -9.61 3.53 0.24
CA GLY A 144 -9.09 2.16 0.29
C GLY A 144 -8.15 1.98 1.47
N LYS A 145 -8.29 0.85 2.17
CA LYS A 145 -7.38 0.37 3.21
C LYS A 145 -6.85 -1.00 2.83
N LEU A 146 -5.60 -1.26 3.18
CA LEU A 146 -4.94 -2.53 2.94
C LEU A 146 -3.97 -2.84 4.07
N VAL A 147 -4.09 -4.04 4.64
CA VAL A 147 -3.07 -4.68 5.47
C VAL A 147 -2.68 -5.99 4.81
N TYR A 148 -1.38 -6.18 4.63
CA TYR A 148 -0.80 -7.33 3.97
C TYR A 148 0.34 -7.89 4.80
N GLU A 149 0.33 -9.19 5.05
CA GLU A 149 1.40 -9.92 5.72
C GLU A 149 2.30 -10.58 4.68
N PHE A 150 3.59 -10.34 4.80
CA PHE A 150 4.63 -11.10 4.10
C PHE A 150 5.38 -11.98 5.10
N LYS A 151 5.80 -13.18 4.69
CA LYS A 151 6.67 -14.04 5.51
C LYS A 151 8.11 -13.87 5.07
N GLY A 152 9.03 -13.82 6.04
CA GLY A 152 10.47 -13.73 5.80
C GLY A 152 11.14 -12.61 6.60
N LYS A 153 12.49 -12.64 6.56
CA LYS A 153 13.41 -11.64 7.11
C LYS A 153 14.42 -11.28 6.03
N GLY A 154 14.76 -10.00 5.93
CA GLY A 154 15.72 -9.52 4.94
C GLY A 154 16.12 -8.08 5.21
N SER A 155 16.93 -7.51 4.31
CA SER A 155 17.48 -6.16 4.45
C SER A 155 16.75 -5.10 3.63
N GLU A 156 16.11 -5.50 2.53
CA GLU A 156 15.33 -4.61 1.68
C GLU A 156 14.04 -5.27 1.20
N LEU A 157 12.92 -4.60 1.46
CA LEU A 157 11.61 -4.98 0.95
C LEU A 157 11.14 -3.93 -0.06
N ILE A 158 10.86 -4.38 -1.29
CA ILE A 158 10.25 -3.57 -2.34
C ILE A 158 8.82 -4.06 -2.59
N ILE A 159 7.86 -3.12 -2.59
CA ILE A 159 6.45 -3.40 -2.82
C ILE A 159 5.92 -2.48 -3.92
N ASP A 160 5.34 -3.08 -4.96
CA ASP A 160 4.59 -2.34 -5.97
C ASP A 160 3.09 -2.43 -5.66
N VAL A 161 2.47 -1.27 -5.45
CA VAL A 161 1.06 -1.13 -5.08
C VAL A 161 0.29 -0.44 -6.20
N LYS A 162 -0.78 -1.08 -6.66
CA LYS A 162 -1.73 -0.50 -7.61
C LYS A 162 -2.85 0.23 -6.86
N ARG A 163 -3.22 1.40 -7.38
CA ARG A 163 -4.29 2.27 -6.87
C ARG A 163 -5.44 2.33 -7.88
N GLY A 164 -6.60 1.77 -7.53
CA GLY A 164 -7.73 1.58 -8.45
C GLY A 164 -7.29 0.89 -9.74
N ASP A 165 -7.85 1.31 -10.88
CA ASP A 165 -7.53 0.73 -12.19
C ASP A 165 -6.35 1.40 -12.90
N SER A 166 -5.50 2.11 -12.17
CA SER A 166 -4.31 2.79 -12.70
C SER A 166 -3.43 1.85 -13.55
N THR A 167 -2.92 2.34 -14.69
CA THR A 167 -1.88 1.66 -15.49
C THR A 167 -0.48 1.85 -14.88
N ARG A 168 -0.38 2.63 -13.81
CA ARG A 168 0.82 2.87 -13.00
C ARG A 168 0.69 2.22 -11.64
N ALA A 169 1.81 1.83 -11.06
CA ALA A 169 1.93 1.43 -9.66
C ALA A 169 2.79 2.42 -8.89
N GLN A 170 2.60 2.43 -7.57
CA GLN A 170 3.50 3.08 -6.65
C GLN A 170 4.49 2.04 -6.14
N ARG A 171 5.77 2.25 -6.42
CA ARG A 171 6.86 1.49 -5.84
C ARG A 171 7.24 2.10 -4.50
N ILE A 172 7.35 1.26 -3.48
CA ILE A 172 7.70 1.63 -2.11
C ILE A 172 8.85 0.74 -1.69
N ILE A 173 9.96 1.37 -1.28
CA ILE A 173 11.19 0.68 -0.87
C ILE A 173 11.39 0.91 0.62
N PHE A 174 11.63 -0.18 1.35
CA PHE A 174 11.94 -0.18 2.78
C PHE A 174 13.27 -0.88 3.01
N LYS A 175 14.14 -0.25 3.80
CA LYS A 175 15.29 -0.89 4.45
C LYS A 175 14.81 -1.41 5.79
N VAL A 176 14.94 -2.71 5.99
CA VAL A 176 14.40 -3.47 7.13
C VAL A 176 15.51 -3.77 8.13
#